data_AF-A0A5B7BQ09-F1
#
_entry.id   AF-A0A5B7BQ09-F1
#
_cell.length_a   1.000
_cell.length_b   1.000
_cell.length_c   1.000
_cell.angle_alpha   90.00
_cell.angle_beta   90.00
_cell.angle_gamma   90.00
#
_symmetry.space_group_name_H-M   'P 1'
#
loop_
_entity.id
_entity.type
_entity.pdbx_description
1 polymer ?
#
loop_
_entity_poly.entity_id
_entity_poly.type
_entity_poly.pdbx_seq_one_letter_code
_entity_poly.pdbx_strand_id
1 'polypeptide(L)'
;SNQSCFFFFFFYLGIPKNFSEIRVRVCIPKTKRKSFELSFSMATTQQPQQQQQGSGGSKPGMRKPVFIKVDQLKPGTSGHTLTVKVVTSNTVLQKKGRNASTSQLIPRGGPTRIAECLVGDETGTILFTARNDQVDLMKLGTTVILRNAKIDMFKGSMRLAVDKWGRIEVTEPAKFVVKEDNNLSLVEYELVNVVEE
;
A
#
# COMPACT_ATOMS: atom_id res chain seq x y z
N SER A 1 22.65 -18.57 -27.92
CA SER A 1 22.36 -19.92 -27.42
C SER A 1 23.05 -20.07 -26.08
N ASN A 2 22.31 -19.99 -24.97
CA ASN A 2 22.79 -20.31 -23.62
C ASN A 2 21.58 -20.47 -22.71
N GLN A 3 21.18 -21.73 -22.48
CA GLN A 3 20.29 -22.12 -21.39
C GLN A 3 21.09 -22.04 -20.09
N SER A 4 20.56 -21.30 -19.11
CA SER A 4 20.93 -21.43 -17.71
C SER A 4 19.80 -20.87 -16.85
N CYS A 5 18.83 -21.72 -16.51
CA CYS A 5 17.97 -21.51 -15.34
C CYS A 5 18.22 -22.66 -14.38
N PHE A 6 18.97 -22.33 -13.35
CA PHE A 6 19.38 -23.19 -12.25
C PHE A 6 18.33 -23.11 -11.13
N PHE A 7 18.28 -24.18 -10.34
CA PHE A 7 17.60 -24.39 -9.04
C PHE A 7 16.15 -24.91 -9.09
N PHE A 8 15.93 -26.23 -9.03
CA PHE A 8 16.01 -27.11 -7.84
C PHE A 8 15.33 -26.53 -6.59
N PHE A 9 14.11 -26.99 -6.28
CA PHE A 9 13.90 -28.03 -5.27
C PHE A 9 12.43 -28.43 -5.25
N PHE A 10 12.18 -29.70 -5.59
CA PHE A 10 10.89 -30.36 -5.46
C PHE A 10 10.88 -31.18 -4.16
N PHE A 11 9.67 -31.37 -3.62
CA PHE A 11 9.26 -32.35 -2.60
C PHE A 11 9.55 -32.02 -1.12
N TYR A 12 8.51 -31.63 -0.37
CA TYR A 12 7.64 -32.59 0.36
C TYR A 12 6.51 -31.85 1.12
N LEU A 13 5.26 -32.12 0.75
CA LEU A 13 4.11 -32.40 1.63
C LEU A 13 2.82 -32.25 0.83
N GLY A 14 2.02 -33.32 0.83
CA GLY A 14 0.89 -33.53 -0.06
C GLY A 14 -0.18 -32.45 0.05
N ILE A 15 -0.60 -31.96 -1.12
CA ILE A 15 -1.81 -31.17 -1.30
C ILE A 15 -2.61 -31.84 -2.43
N PRO A 16 -3.91 -32.12 -2.24
CA PRO A 16 -4.72 -32.87 -3.18
C PRO A 16 -4.83 -32.17 -4.54
N LYS A 17 -4.88 -33.01 -5.58
CA LYS A 17 -5.11 -32.64 -6.98
C LYS A 17 -6.51 -32.03 -7.15
N ASN A 18 -6.59 -30.70 -7.13
CA ASN A 18 -7.58 -29.93 -7.87
C ASN A 18 -7.23 -28.43 -7.78
N PHE A 19 -6.35 -27.98 -8.67
CA PHE A 19 -6.17 -26.56 -8.94
C PHE A 19 -6.30 -26.39 -10.45
N SER A 20 -7.53 -26.28 -10.92
CA SER A 20 -7.80 -25.69 -12.21
C SER A 20 -7.36 -24.23 -12.15
N GLU A 21 -6.27 -23.93 -12.86
CA GLU A 21 -5.90 -22.59 -13.34
C GLU A 21 -5.50 -21.57 -12.25
N ILE A 22 -4.19 -21.42 -12.03
CA ILE A 22 -3.64 -20.26 -11.31
C ILE A 22 -3.79 -19.05 -12.24
N ARG A 23 -4.90 -18.34 -12.12
CA ARG A 23 -5.07 -17.05 -12.81
C ARG A 23 -4.20 -16.00 -12.13
N VAL A 24 -3.04 -15.71 -12.72
CA VAL A 24 -2.22 -14.57 -12.31
C VAL A 24 -2.93 -13.29 -12.75
N ARG A 25 -3.59 -12.61 -11.81
CA ARG A 25 -4.20 -11.29 -12.06
C ARG A 25 -3.11 -10.24 -12.10
N VAL A 26 -2.86 -9.65 -13.27
CA VAL A 26 -1.92 -8.53 -13.43
C VAL A 26 -2.73 -7.24 -13.62
N CYS A 27 -2.47 -6.23 -12.78
CA CYS A 27 -3.05 -4.90 -12.93
C CYS A 27 -2.07 -4.02 -13.71
N ILE A 28 -2.49 -3.53 -14.88
CA ILE A 28 -1.63 -2.71 -15.75
C ILE A 28 -2.19 -1.28 -15.81
N PRO A 29 -1.36 -0.24 -15.57
CA PRO A 29 -1.79 1.15 -15.69
C PRO A 29 -2.08 1.50 -17.16
N LYS A 30 -3.27 2.05 -17.45
CA LYS A 30 -3.69 2.39 -18.81
C LYS A 30 -2.82 3.46 -19.48
N THR A 31 -2.17 4.32 -18.68
CA THR A 31 -1.39 5.48 -19.15
C THR A 31 0.02 5.14 -19.67
N LYS A 32 0.53 3.90 -19.50
CA LYS A 32 1.88 3.51 -19.95
C LYS A 32 1.90 2.47 -21.09
N ARG A 33 0.88 2.42 -21.96
CA ARG A 33 0.83 1.47 -23.10
C ARG A 33 1.73 1.79 -24.30
N LYS A 34 2.38 2.96 -24.36
CA LYS A 34 3.35 3.28 -25.43
C LYS A 34 4.69 3.62 -24.80
N SER A 35 5.76 3.02 -25.29
CA SER A 35 7.15 3.10 -24.82
C SER A 35 7.48 2.27 -23.56
N PHE A 36 7.72 0.98 -23.79
CA PHE A 36 8.52 0.13 -22.89
C PHE A 36 9.61 -0.50 -23.77
N GLU A 37 10.63 0.29 -24.12
CA GLU A 37 11.92 -0.29 -24.51
C GLU A 37 12.72 -0.50 -23.22
N LEU A 38 13.02 -1.77 -22.92
CA LEU A 38 13.87 -2.15 -21.80
C LEU A 38 15.32 -1.81 -22.15
N SER A 39 15.88 -0.80 -21.48
CA SER A 39 17.34 -0.66 -21.36
C SER A 39 17.72 -0.82 -19.88
N PHE A 40 18.22 -2.00 -19.54
CA PHE A 40 18.86 -2.30 -18.26
C PHE A 40 20.29 -1.75 -18.29
N SER A 41 20.64 -0.85 -17.39
CA SER A 41 22.05 -0.50 -17.10
C SER A 41 22.28 -0.58 -15.59
N MET A 42 23.11 -1.54 -15.19
CA MET A 42 23.55 -1.73 -13.81
C MET A 42 24.68 -0.74 -13.51
N ALA A 43 24.45 0.18 -12.58
CA ALA A 43 25.51 0.97 -11.96
C ALA A 43 25.63 0.58 -10.48
N THR A 44 26.79 0.01 -10.17
CA THR A 44 27.26 -0.36 -8.83
C THR A 44 27.65 0.89 -8.06
N THR A 45 27.06 1.16 -6.90
CA THR A 45 27.60 2.11 -5.92
C THR A 45 27.64 1.46 -4.54
N GLN A 46 28.86 1.46 -3.99
CA GLN A 46 29.30 0.85 -2.74
C GLN A 46 28.79 1.66 -1.52
N GLN A 47 28.43 0.96 -0.43
CA GLN A 47 28.28 1.53 0.90
C GLN A 47 29.39 0.99 1.82
N PRO A 48 30.04 1.81 2.65
CA PRO A 48 31.06 1.35 3.60
C PRO A 48 30.46 0.75 4.89
N GLN A 49 31.23 -0.17 5.48
CA GLN A 49 30.97 -0.98 6.66
C GLN A 49 30.96 -0.20 7.99
N GLN A 50 30.17 -0.68 8.96
CA GLN A 50 30.56 -0.69 10.37
C GLN A 50 30.02 -1.94 11.09
N GLN A 51 30.95 -2.66 11.73
CA GLN A 51 30.77 -3.90 12.52
C GLN A 51 30.26 -3.62 13.95
N GLN A 52 29.52 -4.56 14.55
CA GLN A 52 29.90 -5.19 15.83
C GLN A 52 29.10 -6.46 16.15
N GLN A 53 29.79 -7.42 16.76
CA GLN A 53 29.41 -8.79 17.11
C GLN A 53 28.57 -8.88 18.40
N GLY A 54 27.79 -9.96 18.53
CA GLY A 54 27.22 -10.41 19.80
C GLY A 54 26.39 -11.69 19.67
N SER A 55 26.94 -12.81 20.13
CA SER A 55 26.32 -14.14 20.20
C SER A 55 25.35 -14.27 21.39
N GLY A 56 24.12 -14.73 21.15
CA GLY A 56 23.17 -15.11 22.21
C GLY A 56 21.82 -15.58 21.65
N GLY A 57 21.39 -16.78 22.06
CA GLY A 57 20.24 -17.57 21.57
C GLY A 57 19.07 -16.81 20.92
N SER A 58 18.86 -17.05 19.62
CA SER A 58 17.88 -16.33 18.81
C SER A 58 16.45 -16.83 19.06
N LYS A 59 15.72 -16.14 19.94
CA LYS A 59 14.31 -15.85 19.64
C LYS A 59 14.30 -15.17 18.26
N PRO A 60 13.44 -15.55 17.30
CA PRO A 60 13.45 -14.94 15.98
C PRO A 60 13.27 -13.43 16.13
N GLY A 61 14.37 -12.69 15.93
CA GLY A 61 14.38 -11.23 16.04
C GLY A 61 13.36 -10.69 15.05
N MET A 62 12.41 -9.88 15.53
CA MET A 62 11.40 -9.27 14.68
C MET A 62 12.10 -8.53 13.54
N ARG A 63 11.77 -8.91 12.31
CA ARG A 63 12.30 -8.28 11.10
C ARG A 63 12.01 -6.78 11.18
N LYS A 64 13.03 -5.95 10.94
CA LYS A 64 12.89 -4.50 10.95
C LYS A 64 11.82 -4.10 9.92
N PRO A 65 10.91 -3.16 10.25
CA PRO A 65 9.92 -2.68 9.30
C PRO A 65 10.65 -2.04 8.11
N VAL A 66 10.28 -2.47 6.90
CA VAL A 66 10.80 -1.91 5.66
C VAL A 66 9.88 -0.77 5.24
N PHE A 67 10.46 0.42 5.07
CA PHE A 67 9.74 1.58 4.58
C PHE A 67 9.70 1.55 3.06
N ILE A 68 8.49 1.65 2.51
CA ILE A 68 8.21 1.67 1.08
C ILE A 68 7.75 3.08 0.69
N LYS A 69 8.17 3.53 -0.50
CA LYS A 69 7.79 4.84 -1.06
C LYS A 69 6.48 4.76 -1.82
N VAL A 70 5.80 5.90 -1.98
CA VAL A 70 4.50 5.97 -2.65
C VAL A 70 4.58 5.43 -4.09
N ASP A 71 5.61 5.78 -4.86
CA ASP A 71 5.78 5.31 -6.26
C ASP A 71 5.95 3.78 -6.40
N GLN A 72 6.35 3.08 -5.34
CA GLN A 72 6.54 1.64 -5.35
C GLN A 72 5.27 0.84 -5.02
N LEU A 73 4.17 1.54 -4.72
CA LEU A 73 2.89 0.92 -4.39
C LEU A 73 2.28 0.24 -5.63
N LYS A 74 1.80 -0.98 -5.45
CA LYS A 74 1.17 -1.77 -6.51
C LYS A 74 -0.30 -2.07 -6.18
N PRO A 75 -1.18 -2.11 -7.18
CA PRO A 75 -2.56 -2.55 -7.01
C PRO A 75 -2.64 -3.91 -6.31
N GLY A 76 -3.56 -4.06 -5.35
CA GLY A 76 -3.83 -5.34 -4.67
C GLY A 76 -2.76 -5.80 -3.66
N THR A 77 -1.75 -4.97 -3.38
CA THR A 77 -0.73 -5.27 -2.36
C THR A 77 -1.13 -4.74 -0.97
N SER A 78 -0.64 -5.40 0.08
CA SER A 78 -0.92 -5.07 1.48
C SER A 78 0.33 -5.20 2.36
N GLY A 79 0.28 -4.69 3.59
CA GLY A 79 1.38 -4.79 4.54
C GLY A 79 2.43 -3.69 4.43
N HIS A 80 2.11 -2.58 3.76
CA HIS A 80 3.06 -1.51 3.53
C HIS A 80 3.27 -0.67 4.77
N THR A 81 4.51 -0.24 4.99
CA THR A 81 4.86 0.77 5.98
C THR A 81 5.44 1.97 5.26
N LEU A 82 4.83 3.14 5.44
CA LEU A 82 5.24 4.35 4.74
C LEU A 82 5.10 5.58 5.64
N THR A 83 5.95 6.58 5.38
CA THR A 83 5.91 7.89 6.01
C THR A 83 5.38 8.88 4.98
N VAL A 84 4.26 9.52 5.28
CA VAL A 84 3.58 10.43 4.36
C VAL A 84 3.20 11.72 5.05
N LYS A 85 3.13 12.81 4.28
CA LYS A 85 2.63 14.09 4.73
C LYS A 85 1.24 14.30 4.16
N VAL A 86 0.34 14.83 4.99
CA VAL A 86 -1.01 15.20 4.58
C VAL A 86 -0.98 16.54 3.87
N VAL A 87 -1.38 16.55 2.60
CA VAL A 87 -1.49 17.75 1.76
C VAL A 87 -2.89 18.35 1.88
N THR A 88 -3.91 17.52 1.76
CA THR A 88 -5.32 17.95 1.80
C THR A 88 -6.16 16.95 2.60
N SER A 89 -7.16 17.42 3.33
CA SER A 89 -8.09 16.59 4.10
C SER A 89 -9.53 17.02 3.79
N ASN A 90 -10.31 16.15 3.16
CA ASN A 90 -11.72 16.37 2.89
C ASN A 90 -12.57 15.38 3.69
N THR A 91 -13.36 15.87 4.65
CA THR A 91 -14.24 15.03 5.46
C THR A 91 -15.54 14.73 4.70
N VAL A 92 -15.66 13.52 4.19
CA VAL A 92 -16.88 13.02 3.55
C VAL A 92 -17.77 12.39 4.63
N LEU A 93 -18.53 13.24 5.32
CA LEU A 93 -19.52 12.77 6.28
C LEU A 93 -20.62 12.00 5.55
N GLN A 94 -20.77 10.70 5.79
CA GLN A 94 -21.98 10.00 5.40
C GLN A 94 -23.12 10.52 6.26
N LYS A 95 -23.92 11.41 5.67
CA LYS A 95 -25.14 11.94 6.28
C LYS A 95 -26.03 10.75 6.63
N LYS A 96 -26.31 10.61 7.94
CA LYS A 96 -27.31 9.75 8.57
C LYS A 96 -28.40 9.34 7.57
N GLY A 97 -28.49 8.03 7.27
CA GLY A 97 -29.63 7.49 6.53
C GLY A 97 -30.93 8.00 7.14
N ARG A 98 -31.85 8.46 6.29
CA ARG A 98 -33.16 9.07 6.62
C ARG A 98 -34.11 8.05 7.27
N ASN A 99 -33.73 7.50 8.42
CA ASN A 99 -34.51 6.47 9.12
C ASN A 99 -34.44 6.78 10.63
N ALA A 100 -34.98 7.94 11.01
CA ALA A 100 -35.02 8.40 12.40
C ALA A 100 -36.12 7.72 13.25
N SER A 101 -36.57 6.51 12.91
CA SER A 101 -37.70 5.86 13.60
C SER A 101 -37.57 4.37 13.89
N THR A 102 -36.53 3.64 13.47
CA THR A 102 -36.44 2.19 13.78
C THR A 102 -34.99 1.68 13.81
N SER A 103 -34.19 2.13 14.78
CA SER A 103 -33.01 1.36 15.20
C SER A 103 -32.58 1.78 16.61
N GLN A 104 -33.45 1.55 17.57
CA GLN A 104 -33.15 1.68 19.00
C GLN A 104 -32.72 0.34 19.62
N LEU A 105 -32.35 -0.65 18.78
CA LEU A 105 -32.21 -2.05 19.20
C LEU A 105 -31.03 -2.84 18.55
N ILE A 106 -29.97 -2.18 18.08
CA ILE A 106 -28.68 -2.86 17.81
C ILE A 106 -27.51 -2.02 18.37
N PRO A 107 -26.69 -2.53 19.31
CA PRO A 107 -25.77 -1.70 20.09
C PRO A 107 -24.38 -1.50 19.45
N ARG A 108 -24.18 -1.51 18.13
CA ARG A 108 -22.81 -1.54 17.56
C ARG A 108 -22.59 -0.81 16.24
N GLY A 109 -22.55 0.52 16.29
CA GLY A 109 -21.84 1.32 15.27
C GLY A 109 -22.55 2.61 14.91
N GLY A 110 -22.08 3.73 15.47
CA GLY A 110 -22.50 5.06 15.05
C GLY A 110 -22.18 5.33 13.57
N PRO A 111 -22.61 6.49 13.02
CA PRO A 111 -22.29 6.86 11.65
C PRO A 111 -20.77 6.83 11.44
N THR A 112 -20.30 6.05 10.48
CA THR A 112 -18.87 5.95 10.18
C THR A 112 -18.40 7.28 9.57
N ARG A 113 -17.51 7.98 10.27
CA ARG A 113 -16.88 9.20 9.74
C ARG A 113 -15.82 8.76 8.74
N ILE A 114 -15.90 9.28 7.52
CA ILE A 114 -14.91 8.99 6.47
C ILE A 114 -14.30 10.32 6.06
N ALA A 115 -12.99 10.33 5.85
CA ALA A 115 -12.32 11.44 5.18
C ALA A 115 -11.45 10.91 4.04
N GLU A 116 -11.48 11.63 2.93
CA GLU A 116 -10.56 11.45 1.82
C GLU A 116 -9.44 12.47 1.99
N CYS A 117 -8.23 11.97 2.26
CA CYS A 117 -7.05 12.79 2.48
C CYS A 117 -6.09 12.58 1.31
N LEU A 118 -5.58 13.67 0.73
CA LEU A 118 -4.44 13.58 -0.18
C LEU A 118 -3.18 13.51 0.66
N VAL A 119 -2.43 12.41 0.54
CA VAL A 119 -1.19 12.18 1.26
C VAL A 119 -0.07 11.89 0.27
N GLY A 120 1.16 12.25 0.61
CA GLY A 120 2.28 11.95 -0.26
C GLY A 120 3.64 12.07 0.40
N ASP A 121 4.64 11.65 -0.35
CA ASP A 121 6.05 11.76 -0.02
C ASP A 121 6.78 12.49 -1.16
N GLU A 122 8.10 12.46 -1.17
CA GLU A 122 8.90 13.05 -2.25
C GLU A 122 8.71 12.37 -3.62
N THR A 123 8.15 11.15 -3.65
CA THR A 123 8.01 10.34 -4.87
C THR A 123 6.65 10.52 -5.54
N GLY A 124 5.60 10.78 -4.77
CA GLY A 124 4.26 11.03 -5.29
C GLY A 124 3.19 11.19 -4.24
N THR A 125 1.95 11.30 -4.70
CA THR A 125 0.75 11.42 -3.87
C THR A 125 -0.25 10.31 -4.14
N ILE A 126 -1.03 9.97 -3.12
CA ILE A 126 -2.12 9.00 -3.19
C ILE A 126 -3.26 9.44 -2.27
N LEU A 127 -4.49 9.08 -2.63
CA LEU A 127 -5.68 9.29 -1.81
C LEU A 127 -5.72 8.25 -0.70
N PHE A 128 -5.75 8.74 0.53
CA PHE A 128 -5.92 7.97 1.73
C PHE A 128 -7.36 8.05 2.24
N THR A 129 -7.95 6.91 2.55
CA THR A 129 -9.29 6.83 3.16
C THR A 129 -9.17 6.67 4.67
N ALA A 130 -9.31 7.77 5.40
CA ALA A 130 -9.33 7.78 6.87
C ALA A 130 -10.72 7.41 7.41
N ARG A 131 -10.77 6.58 8.46
CA ARG A 131 -12.02 6.17 9.11
C ARG A 131 -12.05 6.54 10.59
N ASN A 132 -13.21 7.00 11.05
CA ASN A 132 -13.51 7.32 12.45
C ASN A 132 -12.40 8.19 13.07
N ASP A 133 -11.74 7.69 14.11
CA ASP A 133 -10.73 8.38 14.91
C ASP A 133 -9.46 8.71 14.09
N GLN A 134 -9.24 8.02 12.97
CA GLN A 134 -8.12 8.32 12.07
C GLN A 134 -8.28 9.70 11.42
N VAL A 135 -9.52 10.18 11.26
CA VAL A 135 -9.79 11.49 10.65
C VAL A 135 -9.21 12.62 11.49
N ASP A 136 -9.23 12.49 12.81
CA ASP A 136 -8.76 13.53 13.72
C ASP A 136 -7.22 13.59 13.78
N LEU A 137 -6.54 12.49 13.42
CA LEU A 137 -5.07 12.42 13.29
C LEU A 137 -4.58 13.01 11.96
N MET A 138 -5.39 12.92 10.89
CA MET A 138 -5.03 13.32 9.53
C MET A 138 -5.28 14.81 9.27
N LYS A 139 -4.60 15.67 10.04
CA LYS A 139 -4.66 17.12 9.87
C LYS A 139 -3.71 17.58 8.75
N LEU A 140 -4.10 18.64 8.05
CA LEU A 140 -3.29 19.29 7.02
C LEU A 140 -1.87 19.58 7.52
N GLY A 141 -0.86 19.28 6.70
CA GLY A 141 0.55 19.53 6.99
C GLY A 141 1.20 18.56 7.97
N THR A 142 0.44 17.65 8.59
CA THR A 142 0.96 16.67 9.55
C THR A 142 1.70 15.56 8.82
N THR A 143 2.83 15.10 9.38
CA THR A 143 3.54 13.91 8.91
C THR A 143 3.09 12.72 9.74
N VAL A 144 2.72 11.63 9.06
CA VAL A 144 2.22 10.41 9.68
C VAL A 144 2.96 9.19 9.13
N ILE A 145 3.19 8.22 10.00
CA ILE A 145 3.66 6.89 9.65
C ILE A 145 2.46 5.96 9.64
N LEU A 146 2.20 5.37 8.49
CA LEU A 146 1.16 4.36 8.30
C LEU A 146 1.82 2.99 8.35
N ARG A 147 1.42 2.16 9.32
CA ARG A 147 1.87 0.76 9.43
C ARG A 147 0.80 -0.20 8.97
N ASN A 148 1.22 -1.26 8.27
CA ASN A 148 0.34 -2.29 7.73
C ASN A 148 -0.81 -1.68 6.91
N ALA A 149 -0.45 -0.74 6.03
CA ALA A 149 -1.36 -0.15 5.08
C ALA A 149 -1.58 -1.10 3.90
N LYS A 150 -2.74 -0.99 3.27
CA LYS A 150 -3.12 -1.74 2.08
C LYS A 150 -3.55 -0.81 0.96
N ILE A 151 -3.40 -1.30 -0.26
CA ILE A 151 -3.97 -0.66 -1.44
C ILE A 151 -5.34 -1.26 -1.71
N ASP A 152 -6.37 -0.42 -1.57
CA ASP A 152 -7.73 -0.73 -1.94
C ASP A 152 -7.97 -0.27 -3.39
N MET A 153 -8.53 -1.15 -4.20
CA MET A 153 -8.85 -0.84 -5.59
C MET A 153 -10.27 -0.28 -5.66
N PHE A 154 -10.39 1.00 -5.95
CA PHE A 154 -11.67 1.69 -6.03
C PHE A 154 -11.90 2.22 -7.45
N LYS A 155 -12.88 1.62 -8.15
CA LYS A 155 -13.28 2.02 -9.52
C LYS A 155 -12.12 2.10 -10.52
N GLY A 156 -11.14 1.19 -10.41
CA GLY A 156 -9.96 1.17 -11.28
C GLY A 156 -8.80 2.03 -10.78
N SER A 157 -8.98 2.85 -9.75
CA SER A 157 -7.90 3.63 -9.13
C SER A 157 -7.42 3.01 -7.83
N MET A 158 -6.15 3.22 -7.50
CA MET A 158 -5.59 2.84 -6.21
C MET A 158 -5.98 3.85 -5.12
N ARG A 159 -6.33 3.34 -3.94
CA ARG A 159 -6.52 4.12 -2.72
C ARG A 159 -5.76 3.49 -1.57
N LEU A 160 -5.14 4.31 -0.74
CA LEU A 160 -4.47 3.85 0.46
C LEU A 160 -5.48 3.74 1.61
N ALA A 161 -5.44 2.62 2.33
CA ALA A 161 -6.25 2.41 3.52
C ALA A 161 -5.44 1.67 4.60
N VAL A 162 -5.79 1.87 5.86
CA VAL A 162 -5.20 1.11 6.98
C VAL A 162 -6.00 -0.16 7.19
N ASP A 163 -5.30 -1.29 7.35
CA ASP A 163 -5.93 -2.57 7.67
C ASP A 163 -6.37 -2.65 9.14
N LYS A 164 -7.14 -3.67 9.52
CA LYS A 164 -7.64 -3.85 10.90
C LYS A 164 -6.53 -3.93 11.96
N TRP A 165 -5.37 -4.44 11.57
CA TRP A 165 -4.17 -4.55 12.42
C TRP A 165 -3.20 -3.39 12.24
N GLY A 166 -3.50 -2.47 11.31
CA GLY A 166 -2.66 -1.32 11.02
C GLY A 166 -2.83 -0.21 12.04
N ARG A 167 -1.79 0.62 12.15
CA ARG A 167 -1.73 1.74 13.08
C ARG A 167 -1.20 2.97 12.36
N ILE A 168 -1.71 4.13 12.79
CA ILE A 168 -1.25 5.44 12.35
C ILE A 168 -0.47 6.05 13.51
N GLU A 169 0.77 6.43 13.27
CA GLU A 169 1.57 7.17 14.23
C GLU A 169 1.84 8.56 13.69
N VAL A 170 1.53 9.58 14.48
CA VAL A 170 1.89 10.96 14.16
C VAL A 170 3.33 11.16 14.59
N THR A 171 4.16 11.68 13.69
CA THR A 171 5.56 11.97 13.97
C THR A 171 5.87 13.43 13.82
N GLU A 172 7.08 13.81 14.20
CA GLU A 172 7.61 15.14 13.94
C GLU A 172 7.48 15.51 12.45
N PRO A 173 7.24 16.79 12.14
CA PRO A 173 7.08 17.25 10.77
C PRO A 173 8.38 17.02 10.00
N ALA A 174 8.34 16.05 9.08
CA ALA A 174 9.48 15.76 8.26
C ALA A 174 9.68 16.85 7.19
N LYS A 175 10.93 17.24 6.97
CA LYS A 175 11.32 18.28 5.99
C LYS A 175 11.45 17.72 4.57
N PHE A 176 10.47 16.95 4.10
CA PHE A 176 10.39 16.58 2.68
C PHE A 176 9.28 17.36 1.98
N VAL A 177 9.55 17.72 0.72
CA VAL A 177 8.58 18.38 -0.16
C VAL A 177 7.80 17.29 -0.88
N VAL A 178 6.48 17.32 -0.75
CA VAL A 178 5.60 16.34 -1.37
C VAL A 178 5.50 16.63 -2.86
N LYS A 179 5.66 15.60 -3.69
CA LYS A 179 5.50 15.73 -5.14
C LYS A 179 4.04 15.52 -5.54
N GLU A 180 3.28 16.61 -5.60
CA GLU A 180 1.87 16.58 -5.97
C GLU A 180 1.62 16.23 -7.45
N ASP A 181 2.62 16.44 -8.32
CA ASP A 181 2.54 16.15 -9.76
C ASP A 181 2.30 14.67 -10.08
N ASN A 182 2.80 13.76 -9.23
CA ASN A 182 2.71 12.32 -9.44
C ASN A 182 1.61 11.71 -8.56
N ASN A 183 0.35 11.83 -8.98
CA ASN A 183 -0.79 11.29 -8.22
C ASN A 183 -1.20 9.89 -8.72
N LEU A 184 -0.93 8.87 -7.92
CA LEU A 184 -1.23 7.47 -8.24
C LEU A 184 -2.73 7.14 -8.21
N SER A 185 -3.54 7.98 -7.57
CA SER A 185 -5.00 7.78 -7.49
C SER A 185 -5.71 8.18 -8.77
N LEU A 186 -5.09 9.01 -9.59
CA LEU A 186 -5.60 9.38 -10.92
C LEU A 186 -5.27 8.32 -11.97
N VAL A 187 -4.31 7.44 -11.66
CA VAL A 187 -3.93 6.36 -12.57
C VAL A 187 -4.98 5.26 -12.52
N GLU A 188 -5.62 5.04 -13.67
CA GLU A 188 -6.55 3.95 -13.86
C GLU A 188 -5.82 2.67 -14.26
N TYR A 189 -6.12 1.59 -13.55
CA TYR A 189 -5.66 0.23 -13.81
C TYR A 189 -6.80 -0.60 -14.36
N GLU A 190 -6.48 -1.38 -15.38
CA GLU A 190 -7.36 -2.41 -15.91
C GLU A 190 -6.91 -3.78 -15.37
N LEU A 191 -7.89 -4.58 -14.95
CA LEU A 191 -7.64 -5.96 -14.57
C LEU A 191 -7.54 -6.78 -15.85
N VAL A 192 -6.32 -7.16 -16.22
CA VAL A 192 -6.07 -8.05 -17.35
C VAL A 192 -6.04 -9.47 -16.82
N ASN A 193 -7.00 -10.29 -17.24
CA ASN A 193 -6.92 -11.73 -17.09
C ASN A 193 -6.04 -12.25 -18.22
N VAL A 194 -4.81 -12.64 -17.90
CA VAL A 194 -3.99 -13.38 -18.86
C VAL A 194 -4.58 -14.79 -18.88
N VAL A 195 -5.25 -15.14 -19.98
CA VAL A 195 -5.55 -16.53 -20.32
C VAL A 195 -4.29 -17.01 -21.01
N GLU A 196 -3.53 -17.88 -20.37
CA GLU A 196 -2.41 -18.56 -21.02
C GLU A 196 -3.02 -19.57 -22.00
N GLU A 197 -2.82 -19.35 -23.32
CA GLU A 197 -3.09 -20.36 -24.36
C GLU A 197 -1.99 -21.42 -24.40
#